data_AF-A0A399EW11-F1
#
_entry.id   AF-A0A399EW11-F1
#
_cell.length_a   1.000
_cell.length_b   1.000
_cell.length_c   1.000
_cell.angle_alpha   90.00
_cell.angle_beta   90.00
_cell.angle_gamma   90.00
#
_symmetry.space_group_name_H-M   'P 1'
#
loop_
_entity.id
_entity.type
_entity.pdbx_description
1 polymer ?
#
loop_
_entity_poly.entity_id
_entity_poly.type
_entity_poly.pdbx_seq_one_letter_code
_entity_poly.pdbx_strand_id
1 'polypeptide(L)'
;MHPFHWFAAALLLLGSALAQGREEVRLELKAFLVTSLQQEGRTVERLLPALEARPGQVIEYRLEATNTTDRPLSQVALVVPIPTTTRYLENSAQALQREGWVLPEFSFDGGQTYGRPPLKRVVRVVENGKEVRKEVEVKPEEYTHARWVIPQLGPKESVSLRLRAVVR
;
A
#
# COMPACT_ATOMS: atom_id res chain seq x y z
N MET A 1 -24.56 74.13 -17.58
CA MET A 1 -23.87 74.10 -16.27
C MET A 1 -23.97 72.68 -15.74
N HIS A 2 -22.84 71.99 -15.61
CA HIS A 2 -22.74 70.61 -15.12
C HIS A 2 -23.02 70.53 -13.61
N PRO A 3 -23.37 69.34 -13.11
CA PRO A 3 -22.48 68.74 -12.12
C PRO A 3 -21.94 67.38 -12.54
N PHE A 4 -20.66 67.20 -12.24
CA PHE A 4 -19.83 66.02 -12.40
C PHE A 4 -20.12 65.07 -11.23
N HIS A 5 -20.43 63.80 -11.49
CA HIS A 5 -20.45 62.76 -10.47
C HIS A 5 -19.47 61.65 -10.84
N TRP A 6 -18.60 61.33 -9.88
CA TRP A 6 -17.52 60.33 -9.96
C TRP A 6 -17.85 59.21 -8.97
N PHE A 7 -17.37 58.00 -9.29
CA PHE A 7 -17.23 56.77 -8.47
C PHE A 7 -18.47 55.84 -8.45
N ALA A 8 -18.35 54.51 -8.51
CA ALA A 8 -17.20 53.63 -8.28
C ALA A 8 -17.31 52.34 -9.14
N ALA A 9 -16.17 51.85 -9.63
CA ALA A 9 -16.05 50.49 -10.14
C ALA A 9 -16.05 49.51 -8.94
N ALA A 10 -17.02 48.60 -8.89
CA ALA A 10 -17.01 47.50 -7.95
C ALA A 10 -16.06 46.41 -8.44
N LEU A 11 -14.89 46.33 -7.80
CA LEU A 11 -13.95 45.22 -7.97
C LEU A 11 -14.52 43.99 -7.25
N LEU A 12 -15.16 43.08 -7.99
CA LEU A 12 -15.52 41.75 -7.50
C LEU A 12 -14.23 40.93 -7.32
N LEU A 13 -13.72 40.89 -6.09
CA LEU A 13 -12.63 39.99 -5.71
C LEU A 13 -13.10 38.54 -5.78
N LEU A 14 -12.54 37.81 -6.74
CA LEU A 14 -12.56 36.36 -6.87
C LEU A 14 -11.92 35.74 -5.62
N GLY A 15 -12.74 35.20 -4.72
CA GLY A 15 -12.28 34.33 -3.65
C GLY A 15 -11.97 32.94 -4.19
N SER A 16 -10.73 32.71 -4.60
CA SER A 16 -10.21 31.35 -4.80
C SER A 16 -10.08 30.67 -3.43
N ALA A 17 -11.11 29.94 -3.01
CA ALA A 17 -10.99 29.01 -1.90
C ALA A 17 -10.08 27.85 -2.34
N LEU A 18 -8.77 27.96 -2.06
CA LEU A 18 -7.86 26.83 -2.13
C LEU A 18 -8.19 25.91 -0.96
N ALA A 19 -9.05 24.92 -1.19
CA ALA A 19 -9.15 23.75 -0.32
C ALA A 19 -7.82 22.97 -0.44
N GLN A 20 -6.79 23.40 0.29
CA GLN A 20 -5.62 22.58 0.55
C GLN A 20 -6.07 21.44 1.49
N GLY A 21 -6.53 20.33 0.92
CA GLY A 21 -6.87 19.14 1.70
C GLY A 21 -5.64 18.74 2.52
N ARG A 22 -5.73 18.81 3.85
CA ARG A 22 -4.73 18.18 4.73
C ARG A 22 -4.84 16.67 4.51
N GLU A 23 -3.80 16.04 3.98
CA GLU A 23 -3.68 14.58 4.06
C GLU A 23 -3.69 14.17 5.54
N GLU A 24 -4.75 13.48 5.95
CA GLU A 24 -4.93 13.04 7.34
C GLU A 24 -3.93 11.94 7.73
N VAL A 25 -3.38 11.25 6.73
CA VAL A 25 -2.34 10.23 6.90
C VAL A 25 -1.16 10.54 5.99
N ARG A 26 0.03 10.66 6.58
CA ARG A 26 1.30 10.73 5.84
C ARG A 26 1.82 9.32 5.61
N LEU A 27 2.25 9.03 4.38
CA LEU A 27 2.82 7.74 3.99
C LEU A 27 4.29 7.89 3.57
N GLU A 28 5.16 7.03 4.10
CA GLU A 28 6.55 6.91 3.69
C GLU A 28 6.87 5.45 3.34
N LEU A 29 7.07 5.16 2.05
CA LEU A 29 7.47 3.83 1.57
C LEU A 29 8.99 3.77 1.36
N LYS A 30 9.65 2.79 2.00
CA LYS A 30 11.08 2.52 1.85
C LYS A 30 11.28 1.08 1.36
N ALA A 31 12.25 0.89 0.48
CA ALA A 31 12.63 -0.42 -0.04
C ALA A 31 14.04 -0.79 0.41
N PHE A 32 14.22 -2.02 0.86
CA PHE A 32 15.49 -2.53 1.36
C PHE A 32 15.86 -3.84 0.69
N LEU A 33 17.09 -3.94 0.20
CA LEU A 33 17.67 -5.22 -0.22
C LEU A 33 17.99 -6.04 1.04
N VAL A 34 17.45 -7.25 1.10
CA VAL A 34 17.74 -8.23 2.16
C VAL A 34 18.99 -9.00 1.76
N THR A 35 20.04 -8.89 2.55
CA THR A 35 21.29 -9.66 2.38
C THR A 35 21.54 -10.52 3.60
N SER A 36 22.18 -11.67 3.41
CA SER A 36 22.54 -12.60 4.49
C SER A 36 24.03 -12.51 4.77
N LEU A 37 24.40 -12.35 6.03
CA LEU A 37 25.78 -12.36 6.51
C LEU A 37 25.97 -13.51 7.50
N GLN A 38 27.12 -14.18 7.44
CA GLN A 38 27.52 -15.11 8.50
C GLN A 38 28.22 -14.30 9.59
N GLN A 39 27.62 -14.26 10.79
CA GLN A 39 28.20 -13.65 11.97
C GLN A 39 28.18 -14.69 13.09
N GLU A 40 29.36 -15.00 13.66
CA GLU A 40 29.51 -15.94 14.77
C GLU A 40 28.87 -17.33 14.49
N GLY A 41 28.99 -17.81 13.25
CA GLY A 41 28.42 -19.09 12.82
C GLY A 41 26.89 -19.09 12.64
N ARG A 42 26.24 -17.92 12.70
CA ARG A 42 24.81 -17.73 12.44
C ARG A 42 24.59 -16.86 11.22
N THR A 43 23.56 -17.20 10.45
CA THR A 43 23.09 -16.34 9.36
C THR A 43 22.22 -15.22 9.92
N VAL A 44 22.66 -13.97 9.73
CA VAL A 44 21.96 -12.76 10.14
C VAL A 44 21.56 -11.99 8.90
N GLU A 45 20.29 -11.55 8.84
CA GLU A 45 19.82 -10.68 7.78
C GLU A 45 20.26 -9.24 8.01
N ARG A 46 20.72 -8.58 6.94
CA ARG A 46 21.02 -7.16 6.90
C ARG A 46 20.16 -6.48 5.83
N LEU A 47 19.63 -5.31 6.19
CA LEU A 47 18.84 -4.47 5.30
C LEU A 47 19.71 -3.33 4.79
N LEU A 48 19.84 -3.23 3.48
CA LEU A 48 20.52 -2.14 2.79
C LEU A 48 19.49 -1.37 1.96
N PRO A 49 19.59 -0.05 1.80
CA PRO A 49 18.73 0.68 0.86
C PRO A 49 18.74 0.00 -0.52
N ALA A 50 17.56 -0.28 -1.06
CA ALA A 50 17.44 -0.92 -2.37
C ALA A 50 17.64 0.12 -3.49
N LEU A 51 18.90 0.44 -3.78
CA LEU A 51 19.27 1.30 -4.92
C LEU A 51 19.20 0.52 -6.24
N GLU A 52 19.66 -0.73 -6.21
CA GLU A 52 19.61 -1.67 -7.31
C GLU A 52 19.35 -3.08 -6.77
N ALA A 53 18.64 -3.89 -7.56
CA ALA A 53 18.32 -5.27 -7.20
C ALA A 53 18.42 -6.17 -8.44
N ARG A 54 18.97 -7.36 -8.27
CA ARG A 54 19.15 -8.37 -9.31
C ARG A 54 18.05 -9.43 -9.24
N PRO A 55 17.73 -10.11 -10.35
CA PRO A 55 16.82 -11.25 -10.35
C PRO A 55 17.13 -12.25 -9.24
N GLY A 56 16.08 -12.73 -8.55
CA GLY A 56 16.18 -13.66 -7.43
C GLY A 56 16.51 -13.02 -6.07
N GLN A 57 16.89 -11.73 -6.01
CA GLN A 57 17.11 -11.05 -4.73
C GLN A 57 15.79 -10.70 -4.04
N VAL A 58 15.82 -10.61 -2.71
CA VAL A 58 14.66 -10.27 -1.89
C VAL A 58 14.70 -8.79 -1.53
N ILE A 59 13.59 -8.11 -1.78
CA ILE A 59 13.34 -6.73 -1.37
C ILE A 59 12.30 -6.73 -0.25
N GLU A 60 12.59 -6.07 0.87
CA GLU A 60 11.63 -5.74 1.90
C GLU A 60 11.12 -4.31 1.68
N TYR A 61 9.82 -4.18 1.46
CA TYR A 61 9.13 -2.89 1.46
C TYR A 61 8.62 -2.61 2.87
N ARG A 62 8.87 -1.39 3.37
CA ARG A 62 8.35 -0.88 4.64
C ARG A 62 7.54 0.38 4.40
N LEU A 63 6.28 0.37 4.79
CA LEU A 63 5.39 1.52 4.76
C LEU A 63 5.22 2.04 6.19
N GLU A 64 5.70 3.24 6.45
CA GLU A 64 5.36 4.01 7.65
C GLU A 64 4.12 4.86 7.33
N ALA A 65 3.06 4.71 8.14
CA ALA A 65 1.85 5.49 8.01
C ALA A 65 1.58 6.25 9.32
N THR A 66 1.48 7.57 9.25
CA THR A 66 1.34 8.45 10.42
C THR A 66 0.07 9.29 10.32
N ASN A 67 -0.81 9.20 11.32
CA ASN A 67 -1.93 10.13 11.44
C ASN A 67 -1.40 11.54 11.72
N THR A 68 -1.62 12.50 10.82
CA THR A 68 -1.12 13.87 10.96
C THR A 68 -2.05 14.76 11.78
N THR A 69 -3.23 14.28 12.13
CA THR A 69 -4.30 15.03 12.80
C THR A 69 -4.25 14.88 14.33
N ASP A 70 -5.04 15.69 15.03
CA ASP A 70 -5.18 15.64 16.50
C ASP A 70 -6.38 14.77 16.94
N ARG A 71 -6.99 14.03 16.02
CA ARG A 71 -8.15 13.15 16.27
C ARG A 71 -7.86 11.72 15.80
N PRO A 72 -8.50 10.70 16.39
CA PRO A 72 -8.37 9.33 15.88
C PRO A 72 -9.01 9.21 14.48
N LEU A 73 -8.38 8.42 13.62
CA LEU A 73 -8.92 8.00 12.33
C LEU A 73 -9.42 6.56 12.45
N SER A 74 -10.50 6.22 11.75
CA SER A 74 -11.09 4.88 11.78
C SER A 74 -10.99 4.23 10.41
N GLN A 75 -10.85 2.90 10.38
CA GLN A 75 -10.85 2.09 9.15
C GLN A 75 -9.84 2.57 8.10
N VAL A 76 -8.62 2.91 8.52
CA VAL A 76 -7.59 3.41 7.61
C VAL A 76 -7.07 2.25 6.76
N ALA A 77 -7.37 2.28 5.46
CA ALA A 77 -6.89 1.29 4.50
C ALA A 77 -5.52 1.70 3.95
N LEU A 78 -4.49 0.92 4.29
CA LEU A 78 -3.12 1.10 3.83
C LEU A 78 -2.82 0.06 2.76
N VAL A 79 -2.46 0.51 1.56
CA VAL A 79 -2.24 -0.35 0.39
C VAL A 79 -0.79 -0.23 -0.07
N VAL A 80 -0.15 -1.36 -0.32
CA VAL A 80 1.19 -1.43 -0.91
C VAL A 80 1.11 -2.20 -2.23
N PRO A 81 1.37 -1.57 -3.39
CA PRO A 81 1.47 -2.27 -4.65
C PRO A 81 2.72 -3.16 -4.67
N ILE A 82 2.60 -4.36 -5.25
CA ILE A 82 3.71 -5.25 -5.53
C ILE A 82 4.16 -4.95 -6.97
N PRO A 83 5.38 -4.44 -7.19
CA PRO A 83 5.85 -4.10 -8.53
C PRO A 83 5.78 -5.29 -9.50
N THR A 84 5.46 -5.02 -10.77
CA THR A 84 5.39 -6.08 -11.81
C THR A 84 6.73 -6.74 -12.11
N THR A 85 7.84 -6.15 -11.64
CA THR A 85 9.19 -6.74 -11.69
C THR A 85 9.52 -7.64 -10.49
N THR A 86 8.61 -7.75 -9.51
CA THR A 86 8.80 -8.58 -8.30
C THR A 86 7.58 -9.44 -8.01
N ARG A 87 7.78 -10.62 -7.42
CA ARG A 87 6.71 -11.50 -6.96
C ARG A 87 6.67 -11.54 -5.44
N TYR A 88 5.48 -11.47 -4.85
CA TYR A 88 5.34 -11.49 -3.39
C TYR A 88 5.96 -12.76 -2.79
N LEU A 89 6.73 -12.57 -1.71
CA LEU A 89 7.26 -13.68 -0.92
C LEU A 89 6.22 -14.04 0.14
N GLU A 90 5.64 -15.23 0.02
CA GLU A 90 4.57 -15.70 0.89
C GLU A 90 4.91 -15.57 2.39
N ASN A 91 3.90 -15.28 3.21
CA ASN A 91 4.01 -15.13 4.67
C ASN A 91 4.94 -14.00 5.18
N SER A 92 5.42 -13.12 4.29
CA SER A 92 6.29 -11.99 4.66
C SER A 92 5.54 -10.71 5.04
N ALA A 93 4.27 -10.58 4.64
CA ALA A 93 3.44 -9.41 4.92
C ALA A 93 3.02 -9.35 6.40
N GLN A 94 3.40 -8.28 7.10
CA GLN A 94 3.19 -8.13 8.55
C GLN A 94 2.95 -6.67 8.93
N ALA A 95 2.07 -6.44 9.90
CA ALA A 95 2.03 -5.18 10.63
C ALA A 95 3.04 -5.26 11.79
N LEU A 96 3.98 -4.32 11.83
CA LEU A 96 5.00 -4.21 12.87
C LEU A 96 4.46 -3.34 14.02
N GLN A 97 4.93 -3.63 15.25
CA GLN A 97 4.76 -2.75 16.42
C GLN A 97 3.33 -2.31 16.72
N ARG A 98 2.37 -3.24 16.71
CA ARG A 98 1.01 -2.96 17.16
C ARG A 98 0.49 -4.03 18.11
N GLU A 99 -0.17 -3.61 19.18
CA GLU A 99 -1.02 -4.48 19.97
C GLU A 99 -2.30 -4.81 19.18
N GLY A 100 -2.56 -6.11 18.98
CA GLY A 100 -3.68 -6.60 18.18
C GLY A 100 -3.29 -7.07 16.78
N TRP A 101 -4.00 -8.09 16.29
CA TRP A 101 -3.68 -8.76 15.03
C TRP A 101 -4.36 -8.03 13.86
N VAL A 102 -3.58 -7.28 13.07
CA VAL A 102 -4.03 -6.81 11.75
C VAL A 102 -3.50 -7.78 10.70
N LEU A 103 -4.40 -8.56 10.12
CA LEU A 103 -4.05 -9.51 9.06
C LEU A 103 -4.04 -8.82 7.70
N PRO A 104 -3.04 -9.09 6.84
CA PRO A 104 -3.03 -8.59 5.48
C PRO A 104 -4.12 -9.25 4.64
N GLU A 105 -4.67 -8.46 3.73
CA GLU A 105 -5.47 -8.89 2.59
C GLU A 105 -4.67 -8.66 1.31
N PHE A 106 -4.97 -9.40 0.25
CA PHE A 106 -4.26 -9.31 -1.02
C PHE A 106 -5.24 -9.17 -2.18
N SER A 107 -4.75 -8.56 -3.25
CA SER A 107 -5.44 -8.44 -4.54
C SER A 107 -4.60 -9.08 -5.63
N PHE A 108 -5.24 -9.76 -6.58
CA PHE A 108 -4.61 -10.25 -7.80
C PHE A 108 -5.17 -9.58 -9.07
N ASP A 109 -6.02 -8.57 -8.91
CA ASP A 109 -6.77 -7.92 -9.99
C ASP A 109 -6.49 -6.41 -10.08
N GLY A 110 -5.28 -5.99 -9.68
CA GLY A 110 -4.87 -4.58 -9.77
C GLY A 110 -5.46 -3.69 -8.67
N GLY A 111 -5.85 -4.27 -7.54
CA GLY A 111 -6.42 -3.55 -6.40
C GLY A 111 -7.93 -3.32 -6.50
N GLN A 112 -8.63 -4.04 -7.39
CA GLN A 112 -10.09 -3.93 -7.52
C GLN A 112 -10.80 -4.69 -6.39
N THR A 113 -10.33 -5.90 -6.10
CA THR A 113 -10.84 -6.71 -4.99
C THR A 113 -9.71 -7.16 -4.08
N TYR A 114 -10.04 -7.37 -2.81
CA TYR A 114 -9.09 -7.81 -1.79
C TYR A 114 -9.71 -8.92 -0.97
N GLY A 115 -8.90 -9.89 -0.57
CA GLY A 115 -9.33 -10.96 0.32
C GLY A 115 -8.16 -11.57 1.10
N ARG A 116 -8.48 -12.47 2.02
CA ARG A 116 -7.48 -13.24 2.75
C ARG A 116 -7.16 -14.52 1.96
N PRO A 117 -5.89 -14.96 1.95
CA PRO A 117 -5.52 -16.25 1.37
C PRO A 117 -6.28 -17.41 2.05
N PRO A 118 -6.58 -18.50 1.32
CA PRO A 118 -6.31 -18.70 -0.11
C PRO A 118 -7.27 -17.91 -1.00
N LEU A 119 -6.71 -17.16 -1.96
CA LEU A 119 -7.49 -16.44 -2.96
C LEU A 119 -7.83 -17.36 -4.12
N LYS A 120 -8.99 -17.14 -4.76
CA LYS A 120 -9.43 -17.94 -5.90
C LYS A 120 -9.90 -17.05 -7.05
N ARG A 121 -9.73 -17.54 -8.28
CA ARG A 121 -10.35 -16.99 -9.48
C ARG A 121 -11.17 -18.05 -10.20
N VAL A 122 -12.20 -17.60 -10.90
CA VAL A 122 -12.96 -18.47 -11.80
C VAL A 122 -12.29 -18.47 -13.17
N VAL A 123 -11.94 -19.65 -13.66
CA VAL A 123 -11.48 -19.88 -15.04
C VAL A 123 -12.53 -20.68 -15.80
N ARG A 124 -12.55 -20.51 -17.12
CA ARG A 124 -13.37 -21.34 -18.01
C ARG A 124 -12.48 -22.38 -18.65
N VAL A 125 -12.88 -23.65 -18.55
CA VAL A 125 -12.17 -24.79 -19.12
C VAL A 125 -13.13 -25.61 -19.96
N VAL A 126 -12.60 -26.33 -20.96
CA VAL A 126 -13.40 -27.27 -21.74
C VAL A 126 -13.17 -28.67 -21.18
N GLU A 127 -14.24 -29.30 -20.71
CA GLU A 127 -14.23 -30.70 -20.27
C GLU A 127 -15.29 -31.46 -21.05
N ASN A 128 -14.89 -32.56 -21.69
CA ASN A 128 -15.77 -33.40 -22.51
C ASN A 128 -16.58 -32.59 -23.56
N GLY A 129 -15.94 -31.58 -24.16
CA GLY A 129 -16.57 -30.71 -25.18
C GLY A 129 -17.55 -29.67 -24.64
N LYS A 130 -17.68 -29.52 -23.32
CA LYS A 130 -18.52 -28.49 -22.68
C LYS A 130 -17.66 -27.46 -21.94
N GLU A 131 -18.04 -26.19 -22.04
CA GLU A 131 -17.43 -25.11 -21.25
C GLU A 131 -17.92 -25.20 -19.80
N VAL A 132 -16.99 -25.35 -18.86
CA VAL A 132 -17.24 -25.47 -17.42
C VAL A 132 -16.46 -24.37 -16.69
N ARG A 133 -17.08 -23.79 -15.66
CA ARG A 133 -16.41 -22.83 -14.76
C ARG A 133 -15.73 -23.59 -13.63
N LYS A 134 -14.46 -23.29 -13.37
CA LYS A 134 -13.70 -23.85 -12.25
C LYS A 134 -13.10 -22.75 -11.40
N GLU A 135 -13.11 -22.95 -10.08
CA GLU A 135 -12.30 -22.15 -9.17
C GLU A 135 -10.88 -22.70 -9.14
N VAL A 136 -9.91 -21.82 -9.35
CA VAL A 136 -8.48 -22.13 -9.22
C VAL A 136 -7.88 -21.17 -8.20
N GLU A 137 -7.05 -21.71 -7.32
CA GLU A 137 -6.31 -20.91 -6.35
C GLU A 137 -5.33 -19.97 -7.06
N VAL A 138 -5.29 -18.73 -6.60
CA VAL A 138 -4.37 -17.71 -7.08
C VAL A 138 -3.09 -17.82 -6.28
N LYS A 139 -1.97 -18.03 -6.96
CA LYS A 139 -0.68 -18.17 -6.29
C LYS A 139 -0.23 -16.83 -5.69
N PRO A 140 0.50 -16.83 -4.56
CA PRO A 140 1.08 -15.61 -4.01
C PRO A 140 1.90 -14.79 -5.03
N GLU A 141 2.55 -15.45 -5.99
CA GLU A 141 3.33 -14.81 -7.05
C GLU A 141 2.52 -14.00 -8.05
N GLU A 142 1.20 -14.22 -8.11
CA GLU A 142 0.23 -13.51 -8.94
C GLU A 142 -0.40 -12.32 -8.21
N TYR A 143 -0.09 -12.11 -6.92
CA TYR A 143 -0.60 -10.98 -6.17
C TYR A 143 -0.02 -9.66 -6.69
N THR A 144 -0.89 -8.65 -6.76
CA THR A 144 -0.61 -7.31 -7.29
C THR A 144 -0.56 -6.26 -6.18
N HIS A 145 -1.30 -6.45 -5.08
CA HIS A 145 -1.34 -5.53 -3.95
C HIS A 145 -1.48 -6.29 -2.64
N ALA A 146 -0.92 -5.72 -1.57
CA ALA A 146 -1.26 -6.05 -0.20
C ALA A 146 -2.00 -4.87 0.45
N ARG A 147 -2.97 -5.16 1.32
CA ARG A 147 -3.77 -4.18 2.05
C ARG A 147 -3.87 -4.54 3.52
N TRP A 148 -3.79 -3.53 4.37
CA TRP A 148 -4.11 -3.62 5.79
C TRP A 148 -5.21 -2.61 6.09
N VAL A 149 -6.27 -3.06 6.77
CA VAL A 149 -7.31 -2.17 7.29
C VAL A 149 -7.05 -1.98 8.77
N ILE A 150 -6.58 -0.79 9.13
CA ILE A 150 -6.27 -0.39 10.50
C ILE A 150 -7.60 0.07 11.14
N PRO A 151 -8.15 -0.66 12.14
CA PRO A 151 -9.48 -0.34 12.67
C PRO A 151 -9.58 1.07 13.26
N GLN A 152 -8.52 1.49 13.94
CA GLN A 152 -8.33 2.83 14.46
C GLN A 152 -6.85 3.22 14.42
N LEU A 153 -6.53 4.46 14.05
CA LEU A 153 -5.20 5.05 14.16
C LEU A 153 -5.33 6.33 15.00
N GLY A 154 -4.79 6.31 16.22
CA GLY A 154 -4.87 7.40 17.18
C GLY A 154 -4.22 8.70 16.70
N PRO A 155 -4.48 9.84 17.37
CA PRO A 155 -3.84 11.12 17.04
C PRO A 155 -2.32 10.99 17.05
N LYS A 156 -1.65 11.46 15.98
CA LYS A 156 -0.19 11.38 15.82
C LYS A 156 0.41 9.97 15.88
N GLU A 157 -0.42 8.92 15.91
CA GLU A 157 0.04 7.54 15.93
C GLU A 157 0.65 7.17 14.58
N SER A 158 1.73 6.39 14.63
CA SER A 158 2.37 5.79 13.47
C SER A 158 2.19 4.27 13.53
N VAL A 159 1.98 3.66 12.37
CA VAL A 159 2.04 2.21 12.19
C VAL A 159 3.00 1.87 11.06
N SER A 160 3.82 0.84 11.28
CA SER A 160 4.80 0.37 10.32
C SER A 160 4.36 -0.97 9.74
N LEU A 161 4.26 -1.08 8.43
CA LEU A 161 3.90 -2.31 7.73
C LEU A 161 5.09 -2.80 6.91
N ARG A 162 5.27 -4.11 6.81
CA ARG A 162 6.27 -4.69 5.90
C ARG A 162 5.67 -5.76 4.99
N LEU A 163 6.27 -5.93 3.82
CA LEU A 163 6.15 -7.12 2.99
C LEU A 163 7.44 -7.35 2.21
N ARG A 164 7.72 -8.59 1.84
CA ARG A 164 8.86 -8.94 1.00
C ARG A 164 8.41 -9.40 -0.38
N ALA A 165 9.22 -9.11 -1.38
CA ALA A 165 9.06 -9.62 -2.73
C ALA A 165 10.41 -10.08 -3.30
N VAL A 166 10.37 -11.06 -4.18
CA VAL A 166 11.52 -11.58 -4.91
C VAL A 166 11.54 -10.94 -6.30
N VAL A 167 12.68 -10.36 -6.70
CA VAL A 167 12.87 -9.82 -8.05
C VAL A 167 12.73 -10.96 -9.06
N ARG A 168 11.95 -10.74 -10.13
CA ARG A 168 11.75 -11.70 -11.22
C ARG A 168 13.04 -11.87 -12.04
#